data_AF-A0A6C1QQU5-F1
#
_entry.id   AF-A0A6C1QQU5-F1
#
_cell.length_a   1.000
_cell.length_b   1.000
_cell.length_c   1.000
_cell.angle_alpha   90.00
_cell.angle_beta   90.00
_cell.angle_gamma   90.00
#
_symmetry.space_group_name_H-M   'P 1'
#
loop_
_entity.id
_entity.type
_entity.pdbx_description
1 polymer ?
#
loop_
_entity_poly.entity_id
_entity_poly.type
_entity_poly.pdbx_seq_one_letter_code
_entity_poly.pdbx_strand_id
1 'polypeptide(L)'
;MQILFTGVEALAVTAVIAVGLGAVIIVQGTSLLPQFGQIQLLYVILITVITRELGPILTAVIVASRSGTAITTELGNMVINHEVEAYIASGINPIAYLVVPRFLGVIISMVVLNLYFNIFGLLGSWMVTQLIAPVEFVQYFQGLFSALS
;
A
#
# COMPACT_ATOMS: atom_id res chain seq x y z
N MET A 1 -17.00 8.42 -6.66
CA MET A 1 -16.81 8.58 -5.20
C MET A 1 -15.84 7.56 -4.61
N GLN A 2 -15.94 6.25 -4.87
CA GLN A 2 -15.03 5.26 -4.24
C GLN A 2 -13.54 5.49 -4.49
N ILE A 3 -13.11 5.91 -5.69
CA ILE A 3 -11.67 6.15 -5.94
C ILE A 3 -11.14 7.30 -5.07
N LEU A 4 -11.95 8.33 -4.84
CA LEU A 4 -11.56 9.48 -4.02
C LEU A 4 -11.56 9.11 -2.53
N PHE A 5 -12.59 8.41 -2.06
CA PHE A 5 -12.71 7.99 -0.66
C PHE A 5 -11.70 6.88 -0.28
N THR A 6 -11.58 5.83 -1.09
CA THR A 6 -10.69 4.70 -0.83
C THR A 6 -9.24 4.99 -1.16
N GLY A 7 -8.98 5.71 -2.26
CA GLY A 7 -7.62 6.05 -2.70
C GLY A 7 -7.06 7.24 -1.94
N VAL A 8 -7.65 8.43 -2.12
CA VAL A 8 -7.05 9.69 -1.66
C VAL A 8 -6.98 9.78 -0.14
N GLU A 9 -8.01 9.36 0.58
CA GLU A 9 -7.99 9.40 2.04
C GLU A 9 -7.02 8.39 2.66
N ALA A 10 -6.66 7.32 1.94
CA ALA A 10 -5.70 6.33 2.41
C ALA A 10 -4.24 6.79 2.22
N LEU A 11 -3.96 7.73 1.31
CA LEU A 11 -2.60 8.18 0.97
C LEU A 11 -1.77 8.60 2.19
N ALA A 12 -2.34 9.40 3.08
CA ALA A 12 -1.60 9.90 4.26
C ALA A 12 -1.18 8.75 5.19
N VAL A 13 -2.10 7.82 5.49
CA VAL A 13 -1.83 6.67 6.35
C VAL A 13 -0.83 5.73 5.69
N THR A 14 -1.01 5.45 4.40
CA THR A 14 -0.10 4.61 3.61
C THR A 14 1.31 5.20 3.56
N ALA A 15 1.47 6.52 3.39
CA ALA A 15 2.77 7.17 3.39
C ALA A 15 3.51 7.00 4.72
N VAL A 16 2.83 7.27 5.84
CA VAL A 16 3.43 7.19 7.18
C VAL A 16 3.90 5.77 7.47
N ILE A 17 3.06 4.77 7.18
CA ILE A 17 3.40 3.36 7.39
C ILE A 17 4.56 2.94 6.48
N ALA A 18 4.54 3.34 5.20
CA ALA A 18 5.59 3.01 4.24
C ALA A 18 6.95 3.57 4.68
N VAL A 19 7.01 4.86 5.02
CA VAL A 19 8.23 5.52 5.50
C VAL A 19 8.75 4.86 6.78
N GLY A 20 7.86 4.59 7.74
CA GLY A 20 8.22 3.92 8.99
C GLY A 20 8.79 2.52 8.76
N LEU A 21 8.22 1.75 7.84
CA LEU A 21 8.73 0.42 7.50
C LEU A 21 10.06 0.48 6.77
N GLY A 22 10.21 1.39 5.81
CA GLY A 22 11.49 1.63 5.14
C GLY A 22 12.59 1.96 6.14
N ALA A 23 12.30 2.82 7.12
CA ALA A 23 13.19 3.18 8.21
C ALA A 23 13.56 1.98 9.11
N VAL A 24 12.58 1.17 9.50
CA VAL A 24 12.83 -0.01 10.35
C VAL A 24 13.68 -1.04 9.62
N ILE A 25 13.40 -1.32 8.34
CA ILE A 25 14.13 -2.30 7.55
C ILE A 25 15.59 -1.86 7.37
N ILE A 26 15.85 -0.57 7.07
CA ILE A 26 17.23 -0.11 6.89
C ILE A 26 18.02 -0.13 8.21
N VAL A 27 17.43 0.28 9.33
CA VAL A 27 18.11 0.27 10.63
C VAL A 27 18.43 -1.15 11.07
N GLN A 28 17.51 -2.09 10.87
CA GLN A 28 17.77 -3.50 11.20
C GLN A 28 18.75 -4.14 10.21
N GLY A 29 18.61 -3.87 8.91
CA GLY A 29 19.52 -4.39 7.89
C GLY A 29 20.97 -3.94 8.11
N THR A 30 21.17 -2.65 8.39
CA THR A 30 22.51 -2.07 8.64
C THR A 30 23.15 -2.56 9.92
N SER A 31 22.37 -2.94 10.94
CA SER A 31 22.90 -3.46 12.20
C SER A 31 23.10 -4.98 12.20
N LEU A 32 22.28 -5.74 11.49
CA LEU A 32 22.31 -7.21 11.48
C LEU A 32 23.24 -7.78 10.40
N LEU A 33 23.16 -7.31 9.15
CA LEU A 33 23.87 -7.91 8.02
C LEU A 33 25.40 -7.86 8.10
N PRO A 34 26.05 -6.83 8.68
CA PRO A 34 27.50 -6.84 8.89
C PRO A 34 27.97 -8.01 9.78
N GLN A 35 27.14 -8.46 10.72
CA GLN A 35 27.48 -9.56 11.63
C GLN A 35 27.62 -10.90 10.87
N PHE A 36 26.98 -11.01 9.70
CA PHE A 36 27.07 -12.17 8.81
C PHE A 36 28.03 -11.94 7.64
N GLY A 37 28.68 -10.78 7.56
CA GLY A 37 29.52 -10.39 6.41
C GLY A 37 28.75 -10.16 5.11
N GLN A 38 27.42 -9.99 5.16
CA GLN A 38 26.55 -9.94 3.97
C GLN A 38 25.88 -8.57 3.77
N ILE A 39 26.66 -7.50 3.89
CA ILE A 39 26.17 -6.11 3.72
C ILE A 39 25.52 -5.90 2.34
N GLN A 40 25.97 -6.62 1.32
CA GLN A 40 25.47 -6.52 -0.06
C GLN A 40 24.00 -6.96 -0.20
N LEU A 41 23.49 -7.82 0.70
CA LEU A 41 22.09 -8.25 0.68
C LEU A 41 21.10 -7.19 1.16
N LEU A 42 21.60 -6.08 1.72
CA LEU A 42 20.75 -5.04 2.28
C LEU A 42 19.75 -4.50 1.25
N TYR A 43 20.22 -4.17 0.04
CA TYR A 43 19.36 -3.63 -1.01
C TYR A 43 18.39 -4.68 -1.56
N VAL A 44 18.81 -5.95 -1.63
CA VAL A 44 17.97 -7.09 -2.05
C VAL A 44 16.81 -7.30 -1.08
N ILE A 45 17.09 -7.31 0.22
CA ILE A 45 16.07 -7.43 1.25
C ILE A 45 15.14 -6.22 1.20
N LEU A 46 15.70 -5.01 1.11
CA LEU A 46 14.91 -3.78 1.10
C LEU A 46 13.88 -3.78 -0.03
N ILE A 47 14.30 -4.08 -1.26
CA ILE A 47 13.40 -4.05 -2.42
C ILE A 47 12.44 -5.24 -2.43
N THR A 48 12.89 -6.44 -2.06
CA THR A 48 12.04 -7.63 -2.05
C THR A 48 10.94 -7.49 -1.00
N VAL A 49 11.31 -7.12 0.23
CA VAL A 49 10.38 -7.03 1.35
C VAL A 49 9.40 -5.88 1.15
N ILE A 50 9.84 -4.70 0.73
CA ILE A 50 8.94 -3.56 0.53
C ILE A 50 8.01 -3.80 -0.67
N THR A 51 8.55 -4.27 -1.80
CA THR A 51 7.81 -4.27 -3.07
C THR A 51 7.02 -5.54 -3.31
N ARG A 52 7.55 -6.72 -2.95
CA ARG A 52 6.92 -8.00 -3.24
C ARG A 52 6.10 -8.55 -2.08
N GLU A 53 6.45 -8.19 -0.86
CA GLU A 53 5.81 -8.75 0.34
C GLU A 53 4.92 -7.73 1.04
N LEU A 54 5.53 -6.79 1.78
CA LEU A 54 4.82 -5.91 2.69
C LEU A 54 3.96 -4.86 1.98
N GLY A 55 4.37 -4.34 0.83
CA GLY A 55 3.60 -3.34 0.07
C GLY A 55 2.20 -3.82 -0.28
N PRO A 56 2.04 -4.94 -1.01
CA PRO A 56 0.74 -5.51 -1.33
C PRO A 56 -0.07 -5.89 -0.07
N ILE A 57 0.58 -6.54 0.91
CA ILE A 57 -0.09 -7.03 2.12
C ILE A 57 -0.67 -5.86 2.93
N LEU A 58 0.14 -4.84 3.21
CA LEU A 58 -0.28 -3.72 4.05
C LEU A 58 -1.26 -2.81 3.34
N THR A 59 -1.08 -2.60 2.03
CA THR A 59 -2.07 -1.87 1.23
C THR A 59 -3.44 -2.57 1.28
N ALA A 60 -3.46 -3.90 1.16
CA ALA A 60 -4.69 -4.68 1.27
C ALA A 60 -5.32 -4.56 2.66
N VAL A 61 -4.52 -4.66 3.74
CA VAL A 61 -5.01 -4.51 5.12
C VAL A 61 -5.59 -3.11 5.37
N ILE A 62 -4.93 -2.04 4.93
CA ILE A 62 -5.41 -0.66 5.09
C ILE A 62 -6.75 -0.46 4.37
N VAL A 63 -6.82 -0.92 3.12
CA VAL A 63 -8.04 -0.79 2.29
C VAL A 63 -9.17 -1.64 2.86
N ALA A 64 -8.91 -2.88 3.27
CA ALA A 64 -9.92 -3.75 3.88
C ALA A 64 -10.48 -3.15 5.18
N SER A 65 -9.61 -2.66 6.06
CA SER A 65 -10.01 -2.09 7.35
C SER A 65 -10.86 -0.82 7.19
N ARG A 66 -10.46 0.12 6.33
CA ARG A 66 -11.16 1.40 6.19
C ARG A 66 -12.29 1.35 5.17
N SER A 67 -11.98 0.96 3.95
CA SER A 67 -12.94 0.97 2.84
C SER A 67 -13.87 -0.24 2.89
N GLY A 68 -13.38 -1.41 3.29
CA GLY A 68 -14.23 -2.59 3.47
C GLY A 68 -15.34 -2.35 4.49
N THR A 69 -15.00 -1.76 5.64
CA THR A 69 -15.99 -1.38 6.67
C THR A 69 -16.99 -0.36 6.15
N ALA A 70 -16.51 0.74 5.53
CA ALA A 70 -17.39 1.77 5.00
C ALA A 70 -18.36 1.25 3.92
N ILE A 71 -17.85 0.44 2.97
CA ILE A 71 -18.68 -0.18 1.93
C ILE A 71 -19.70 -1.14 2.53
N THR A 72 -19.31 -1.92 3.54
CA THR A 72 -20.22 -2.86 4.22
C THR A 72 -21.30 -2.10 4.98
N THR A 73 -20.97 -1.03 5.67
CA THR A 73 -21.95 -0.18 6.37
C THR A 73 -22.90 0.51 5.39
N GLU A 74 -22.39 1.02 4.28
CA GLU A 74 -23.22 1.67 3.26
C GLU A 74 -24.21 0.68 2.63
N LEU A 75 -23.73 -0.49 2.20
CA LEU A 75 -24.60 -1.55 1.67
C LEU A 75 -25.58 -2.06 2.73
N GLY A 76 -25.16 -2.19 3.99
CA GLY A 76 -26.03 -2.57 5.10
C GLY A 76 -27.18 -1.57 5.31
N ASN A 77 -26.88 -0.28 5.28
CA ASN A 77 -27.90 0.77 5.37
C ASN A 77 -28.88 0.72 4.19
N MET A 78 -28.39 0.48 2.96
CA MET A 78 -29.26 0.32 1.79
C MET A 78 -30.22 -0.86 1.91
N VAL A 79 -29.80 -1.95 2.58
CA VAL A 79 -30.66 -3.10 2.86
C VAL A 79 -31.72 -2.75 3.91
N ILE A 80 -31.33 -2.11 5.02
CA ILE A 80 -32.25 -1.72 6.11
C ILE A 80 -33.29 -0.70 5.63
N ASN A 81 -32.92 0.19 4.71
CA ASN A 81 -33.81 1.19 4.12
C ASN A 81 -34.61 0.67 2.91
N HIS A 82 -34.52 -0.63 2.60
CA HIS A 82 -35.20 -1.24 1.45
C HIS A 82 -34.83 -0.63 0.07
N GLU A 83 -33.69 0.06 -0.04
CA GLU A 83 -33.23 0.65 -1.31
C GLU A 83 -32.83 -0.42 -2.32
N VAL A 84 -32.24 -1.53 -1.84
CA VAL A 84 -31.87 -2.67 -2.71
C VAL A 84 -33.11 -3.29 -3.35
N GLU A 85 -34.20 -3.41 -2.59
CA GLU A 85 -35.48 -3.93 -3.07
C GLU A 85 -36.14 -2.97 -4.08
N ALA A 86 -35.99 -1.66 -3.87
CA ALA A 86 -36.46 -0.66 -4.83
C ALA A 86 -35.78 -0.78 -6.20
N TYR A 87 -34.47 -1.09 -6.25
CA TYR A 87 -33.78 -1.40 -7.51
C TYR A 87 -34.35 -2.65 -8.20
N ILE A 88 -34.58 -3.72 -7.44
CA ILE A 88 -35.14 -4.97 -7.95
C ILE A 88 -36.56 -4.74 -8.49
N ALA A 89 -37.41 -4.02 -7.77
CA ALA A 89 -38.76 -3.68 -8.18
C ALA A 89 -38.81 -2.83 -9.47
N SER A 90 -37.75 -2.04 -9.70
CA SER A 90 -37.57 -1.25 -10.92
C SER A 90 -36.96 -2.05 -12.09
N GLY A 91 -36.72 -3.35 -11.92
CA GLY A 91 -36.11 -4.21 -12.94
C GLY A 91 -34.60 -4.02 -13.13
N ILE A 92 -33.94 -3.30 -12.21
CA ILE A 92 -32.50 -3.03 -12.27
C ILE A 92 -31.75 -4.10 -11.48
N ASN A 93 -30.67 -4.64 -12.05
CA ASN A 93 -29.80 -5.59 -11.35
C ASN A 93 -28.95 -4.85 -10.29
N PRO A 94 -29.18 -5.09 -8.98
CA PRO A 94 -28.48 -4.38 -7.91
C PRO A 94 -26.99 -4.74 -7.85
N ILE A 95 -26.57 -5.94 -8.27
CA ILE A 95 -25.16 -6.34 -8.27
C ILE A 95 -24.38 -5.49 -9.27
N ALA A 96 -24.91 -5.39 -10.49
CA ALA A 96 -24.27 -4.63 -11.56
C ALA A 96 -24.17 -3.12 -11.23
N TYR A 97 -25.18 -2.58 -10.56
CA TYR A 97 -25.26 -1.15 -10.27
C TYR A 97 -24.60 -0.74 -8.96
N LEU A 98 -24.67 -1.59 -7.93
CA LEU A 98 -24.17 -1.27 -6.59
C LEU A 98 -22.85 -1.92 -6.25
N VAL A 99 -22.54 -3.14 -6.71
CA VAL A 99 -21.35 -3.90 -6.27
C VAL A 99 -20.19 -3.75 -7.24
N VAL A 100 -20.43 -4.00 -8.54
CA VAL A 100 -19.41 -3.94 -9.60
C VAL A 100 -18.61 -2.63 -9.62
N PRO A 101 -19.22 -1.43 -9.61
CA PRO A 101 -18.45 -0.19 -9.64
C PRO A 101 -17.56 -0.01 -8.40
N ARG A 102 -18.00 -0.47 -7.22
CA ARG A 102 -17.19 -0.40 -5.99
C ARG A 102 -16.01 -1.33 -6.07
N PHE A 103 -16.24 -2.56 -6.52
CA PHE A 103 -15.21 -3.58 -6.65
C PHE A 103 -14.10 -3.11 -7.59
N LEU A 104 -14.46 -2.58 -8.76
CA LEU A 104 -13.49 -2.00 -9.70
C LEU A 104 -12.76 -0.80 -9.11
N GLY A 105 -13.49 0.09 -8.42
CA GLY A 105 -12.90 1.24 -7.74
C GLY A 105 -11.86 0.85 -6.68
N VAL A 106 -12.14 -0.21 -5.90
CA VAL A 106 -11.22 -0.74 -4.88
C VAL A 106 -9.98 -1.35 -5.53
N ILE A 107 -10.12 -2.17 -6.58
CA ILE A 107 -8.98 -2.79 -7.28
C ILE A 107 -8.03 -1.72 -7.81
N ILE A 108 -8.57 -0.72 -8.53
CA ILE A 108 -7.76 0.36 -9.09
C ILE A 108 -7.06 1.14 -7.98
N SER A 109 -7.78 1.43 -6.89
CA SER A 109 -7.20 2.13 -5.73
C SER A 109 -6.08 1.33 -5.07
N MET A 110 -6.23 0.01 -4.92
CA MET A 110 -5.19 -0.86 -4.35
C MET A 110 -3.91 -0.86 -5.18
N VAL A 111 -4.02 -0.92 -6.51
CA VAL A 111 -2.84 -0.87 -7.39
C VAL A 111 -2.10 0.46 -7.24
N VAL A 112 -2.83 1.57 -7.27
CA VAL A 112 -2.26 2.91 -7.12
C VAL A 112 -1.63 3.10 -5.74
N LEU A 113 -2.31 2.67 -4.68
CA LEU A 113 -1.79 2.77 -3.31
C LEU A 113 -0.55 1.90 -3.10
N ASN A 114 -0.46 0.73 -3.74
CA ASN A 114 0.73 -0.12 -3.64
C ASN A 114 1.94 0.54 -4.34
N LEU A 115 1.76 1.16 -5.50
CA LEU A 115 2.83 1.93 -6.15
C LEU A 115 3.28 3.10 -5.26
N TYR A 116 2.32 3.79 -4.67
CA TYR A 116 2.58 4.88 -3.73
C TYR A 116 3.34 4.40 -2.48
N PHE A 117 2.93 3.27 -1.90
CA PHE A 117 3.62 2.65 -0.76
C PHE A 117 5.08 2.37 -1.09
N ASN A 118 5.36 1.82 -2.27
CA ASN A 118 6.73 1.54 -2.70
C ASN A 118 7.60 2.79 -2.77
N ILE A 119 7.08 3.86 -3.38
CA ILE A 119 7.80 5.13 -3.50
C ILE A 119 8.15 5.68 -2.12
N PHE A 120 7.17 5.77 -1.21
CA PHE A 120 7.39 6.33 0.13
C PHE A 120 8.23 5.41 1.03
N GLY A 121 8.12 4.09 0.86
CA GLY A 121 8.93 3.13 1.60
C GLY A 121 10.41 3.22 1.24
N LEU A 122 10.72 3.27 -0.06
CA LEU A 122 12.09 3.43 -0.54
C LEU A 122 12.65 4.81 -0.18
N LEU A 123 11.88 5.89 -0.39
CA LEU A 123 12.29 7.25 0.01
C LEU A 123 12.56 7.35 1.52
N GLY A 124 11.68 6.77 2.35
CA GLY A 124 11.86 6.74 3.80
C GLY A 124 13.13 6.02 4.22
N SER A 125 13.43 4.88 3.59
CA SER A 125 14.67 4.15 3.86
C SER A 125 15.92 4.94 3.43
N TRP A 126 15.87 5.66 2.30
CA TRP A 126 16.97 6.54 1.89
C TRP A 126 17.18 7.69 2.88
N MET A 127 16.10 8.35 3.33
CA MET A 127 16.19 9.42 4.33
C MET A 127 16.88 8.97 5.62
N VAL A 128 16.57 7.75 6.10
CA VAL A 128 17.23 7.20 7.29
C VAL A 128 18.65 6.75 7.01
N THR A 129 18.94 6.25 5.80
CA THR A 129 20.31 5.95 5.37
C THR A 129 21.19 7.19 5.49
N GLN A 130 20.71 8.36 5.06
CA GLN A 130 21.45 9.63 5.18
C GLN A 130 21.88 9.99 6.60
N LEU A 131 21.14 9.54 7.62
CA LEU A 131 21.45 9.78 9.02
C LEU A 131 22.51 8.83 9.57
N ILE A 132 22.64 7.63 8.99
CA ILE A 132 23.58 6.59 9.42
C ILE A 132 24.90 6.73 8.66
N ALA A 133 24.81 6.73 7.33
CA ALA A 133 25.93 6.84 6.41
C ALA A 133 25.45 7.64 5.20
N PRO A 134 25.92 8.90 5.01
CA PRO A 134 25.47 9.72 3.90
C PRO A 134 25.83 9.07 2.56
N VAL A 135 24.82 8.75 1.75
CA VAL A 135 24.97 8.17 0.41
C VAL A 135 24.25 9.06 -0.59
N GLU A 136 24.88 9.32 -1.74
CA GLU A 136 24.23 10.06 -2.81
C GLU A 136 22.99 9.30 -3.32
N PHE A 137 21.91 10.02 -3.62
CA PHE A 137 20.65 9.41 -4.11
C PHE A 137 20.88 8.51 -5.33
N VAL A 138 21.77 8.92 -6.25
CA VAL A 138 22.13 8.16 -7.45
C VAL A 138 22.77 6.82 -7.09
N GLN A 139 23.69 6.80 -6.13
CA GLN A 139 24.36 5.58 -5.69
C GLN A 139 23.39 4.62 -4.98
N TYR A 140 22.53 5.17 -4.12
CA TYR A 140 21.47 4.40 -3.46
C TYR A 140 20.53 3.75 -4.50
N PHE A 141 20.10 4.50 -5.51
CA PHE A 141 19.22 4.00 -6.56
C PHE A 141 19.91 2.94 -7.43
N GLN A 142 21.19 3.14 -7.78
CA GLN A 142 21.97 2.11 -8.47
C GLN A 142 22.09 0.83 -7.64
N GLY A 143 22.29 0.94 -6.33
CA GLY A 143 22.29 -0.21 -5.41
C GLY A 143 20.97 -0.97 -5.45
N LEU A 144 19.83 -0.26 -5.41
CA LEU A 144 18.51 -0.87 -5.57
C LEU A 144 18.31 -1.56 -6.94
N PHE A 145 18.77 -0.94 -8.03
CA PHE A 145 18.65 -1.54 -9.37
C PHE A 145 19.52 -2.78 -9.54
N SER A 146 20.74 -2.77 -8.99
CA SER A 146 21.62 -3.94 -8.99
C SER A 146 21.04 -5.10 -8.18
N ALA A 147 20.16 -4.82 -7.23
CA ALA A 147 19.45 -5.85 -6.46
C ALA A 147 18.27 -6.49 -7.21
N LEU A 148 17.84 -5.90 -8.34
CA LEU A 148 16.77 -6.42 -9.19
C LEU A 148 17.26 -7.30 -10.35
N SER A 149 18.55 -7.18 -10.72
CA SER A 149 19.23 -7.97 -11.76
C SER A 149 19.79 -9.27 -11.21
#